data_AF-A0A350AUN5-F1
#
_entry.id   AF-A0A350AUN5-F1
#
_cell.length_a   1.000
_cell.length_b   1.000
_cell.length_c   1.000
_cell.angle_alpha   90.00
_cell.angle_beta   90.00
_cell.angle_gamma   90.00
#
_symmetry.space_group_name_H-M   'P 1'
#
loop_
_entity.id
_entity.type
_entity.pdbx_description
1 polymer ?
#
loop_
_entity_poly.entity_id
_entity_poly.type
_entity_poly.pdbx_seq_one_letter_code
_entity_poly.pdbx_strand_id
1 'polypeptide(L)'
;MNTTLWNALATFSFDEEGDEFTFKARLARENGWTEFFTERAIEEYRRYVYLCCEAGHPCAPSDVVDQVWHLHLCYTRSYWIRLCNETLGQKIHHGPTRGGRDETEKFTDWYTQTLSSYLVVFGETPAHDLWPTIEVYLQKKSFQRVDTSKNLVLSKSRLVAAVTAITLSLGLAGCGMIAVASSTIPFGVIFVGVLLIVAICILIKKNKKGGPGGPGGCGGSCGSDSGCGGCGGD
;
A
#
# COMPACT_ATOMS: atom_id res chain seq x y z
N MET A 1 -10.23 16.14 23.72
CA MET A 1 -8.91 16.12 23.08
C MET A 1 -7.94 16.95 23.92
N ASN A 2 -6.75 16.43 24.21
CA ASN A 2 -5.62 17.14 24.82
C ASN A 2 -5.03 18.12 23.80
N THR A 3 -5.42 19.38 23.92
CA THR A 3 -5.07 20.43 22.95
C THR A 3 -3.56 20.72 22.92
N THR A 4 -2.86 20.58 24.04
CA THR A 4 -1.41 20.82 24.12
C THR A 4 -0.64 19.81 23.28
N LEU A 5 -0.93 18.52 23.46
CA LEU A 5 -0.30 17.45 22.67
C LEU A 5 -0.64 17.57 21.19
N TRP A 6 -1.91 17.84 20.86
CA TRP A 6 -2.33 18.01 19.48
C TRP A 6 -1.61 19.17 18.80
N ASN A 7 -1.51 20.33 19.45
CA ASN A 7 -0.80 21.48 18.90
C ASN A 7 0.69 21.18 18.67
N ALA A 8 1.34 20.48 19.60
CA ALA A 8 2.74 20.09 19.44
C ALA A 8 2.95 19.14 18.25
N LEU A 9 2.02 18.19 18.04
CA LEU A 9 2.03 17.31 16.86
C LEU A 9 1.73 18.05 15.56
N ALA A 10 0.76 18.97 15.58
CA ALA A 10 0.34 19.74 14.41
C ALA A 10 1.45 20.67 13.90
N THR A 11 2.27 21.23 14.81
CA THR A 11 3.40 22.10 14.46
C THR A 11 4.71 21.33 14.27
N PHE A 12 4.74 20.02 14.52
CA PHE A 12 5.93 19.20 14.30
C PHE A 12 6.32 19.19 12.82
N SER A 13 7.55 19.65 12.55
CA SER A 13 8.20 19.55 11.24
C SER A 13 8.93 18.21 11.12
N PHE A 14 8.74 17.52 10.01
CA PHE A 14 9.51 16.31 9.69
C PHE A 14 10.88 16.65 9.09
N ASP A 15 10.99 17.80 8.46
CA ASP A 15 12.18 18.26 7.75
C ASP A 15 13.06 19.15 8.64
N GLU A 16 14.34 19.25 8.29
CA GLU A 16 15.28 20.24 8.83
C GLU A 16 15.51 21.36 7.81
N GLU A 17 15.93 22.54 8.29
CA GLU A 17 16.22 23.67 7.40
C GLU A 17 17.38 23.33 6.46
N GLY A 18 17.15 23.49 5.15
CA GLY A 18 18.16 23.23 4.12
C GLY A 18 18.09 21.83 3.50
N ASP A 19 17.15 20.98 3.90
CA ASP A 19 16.93 19.69 3.26
C ASP A 19 16.53 19.85 1.78
N GLU A 20 17.43 19.48 0.86
CA GLU A 20 17.12 19.43 -0.58
C GLU A 20 16.07 18.35 -0.90
N PHE A 21 15.93 17.34 -0.04
CA PHE A 21 15.03 16.21 -0.24
C PHE A 21 14.14 15.96 0.98
N THR A 22 12.98 16.62 1.00
CA THR A 22 12.04 16.57 2.13
C THR A 22 11.46 15.17 2.37
N PHE A 23 11.12 14.89 3.61
CA PHE A 23 10.37 13.75 4.09
C PHE A 23 9.12 13.51 3.25
N LYS A 24 8.34 14.57 2.98
CA LYS A 24 7.14 14.49 2.13
C LYS A 24 7.48 14.04 0.71
N ALA A 25 8.48 14.65 0.08
CA ALA A 25 8.90 14.29 -1.29
C ALA A 25 9.40 12.84 -1.36
N ARG A 26 10.14 12.40 -0.34
CA ARG A 26 10.60 11.01 -0.22
C ARG A 26 9.44 10.04 -0.07
N LEU A 27 8.52 10.32 0.84
CA LEU A 27 7.35 9.50 1.10
C LEU A 27 6.50 9.29 -0.16
N ALA A 28 6.23 10.38 -0.88
CA ALA A 28 5.50 10.36 -2.14
C ALA A 28 6.20 9.49 -3.19
N ARG A 29 7.52 9.69 -3.36
CA ARG A 29 8.32 8.96 -4.35
C ARG A 29 8.39 7.45 -4.05
N GLU A 30 8.65 7.07 -2.80
CA GLU A 30 8.83 5.66 -2.42
C GLU A 30 7.53 4.85 -2.50
N ASN A 31 6.38 5.50 -2.29
CA ASN A 31 5.07 4.85 -2.35
C ASN A 31 4.32 5.06 -3.69
N GLY A 32 4.86 5.89 -4.59
CA GLY A 32 4.18 6.29 -5.82
C GLY A 32 2.89 7.07 -5.57
N TRP A 33 2.84 7.85 -4.49
CA TRP A 33 1.67 8.64 -4.11
C TRP A 33 1.69 10.02 -4.76
N THR A 34 0.50 10.61 -4.92
CA THR A 34 0.39 12.04 -5.26
C THR A 34 0.74 12.90 -4.05
N GLU A 35 1.12 14.15 -4.28
CA GLU A 35 1.40 15.09 -3.20
C GLU A 35 0.20 15.24 -2.25
N PHE A 36 -1.00 15.47 -2.81
CA PHE A 36 -2.24 15.58 -2.04
C PHE A 36 -2.52 14.35 -1.15
N PHE A 37 -2.32 13.13 -1.68
CA PHE A 37 -2.52 11.92 -0.88
C PHE A 37 -1.47 11.79 0.22
N THR A 38 -0.23 12.17 -0.09
CA THR A 38 0.89 12.12 0.85
C THR A 38 0.67 13.07 2.03
N GLU A 39 0.19 14.29 1.79
CA GLU A 39 -0.14 15.25 2.84
C GLU A 39 -1.22 14.74 3.78
N ARG A 40 -2.29 14.16 3.22
CA ARG A 40 -3.35 13.54 4.01
C ARG A 40 -2.82 12.35 4.82
N ALA A 41 -1.97 11.51 4.25
CA ALA A 41 -1.36 10.40 4.97
C ALA A 41 -0.47 10.86 6.14
N ILE A 42 0.28 11.94 5.97
CA ILE A 42 1.08 12.55 7.05
C ILE A 42 0.18 13.09 8.17
N GLU A 43 -0.95 13.71 7.82
CA GLU A 43 -1.91 14.18 8.81
C GLU A 43 -2.54 13.03 9.60
N GLU A 44 -2.91 11.95 8.93
CA GLU A 44 -3.41 10.74 9.59
C GLU A 44 -2.34 10.07 10.48
N TYR A 45 -1.06 10.18 10.12
CA TYR A 45 0.03 9.75 11.00
C TYR A 45 0.10 10.58 12.28
N ARG A 46 -0.08 11.91 12.23
CA ARG A 46 -0.18 12.73 13.44
C ARG A 46 -1.35 12.32 14.33
N ARG A 47 -2.51 12.07 13.72
CA ARG A 47 -3.71 11.57 14.43
C ARG A 47 -3.45 10.20 15.08
N TYR A 48 -2.80 9.29 14.35
CA TYR A 48 -2.42 7.99 14.90
C TYR A 48 -1.44 8.10 16.07
N VAL A 49 -0.41 8.94 15.97
CA VAL A 49 0.54 9.18 17.07
C VAL A 49 -0.17 9.78 18.29
N TYR A 50 -1.10 10.72 18.08
CA TYR A 50 -1.95 11.24 19.14
C TYR A 50 -2.73 10.10 19.83
N LEU A 51 -3.36 9.20 19.06
CA LEU A 51 -4.10 8.06 19.61
C LEU A 51 -3.18 7.12 20.41
N CYS A 52 -1.97 6.85 19.93
CA CYS A 52 -1.00 6.04 20.67
C CYS A 52 -0.67 6.61 22.05
N CYS A 53 -0.74 7.94 22.20
CA CYS A 53 -0.46 8.64 23.45
C CYS A 53 -1.67 8.65 24.41
N GLU A 54 -2.88 8.76 23.87
CA GLU A 54 -4.07 9.17 24.63
C GLU A 54 -5.17 8.10 24.73
N ALA A 55 -5.17 7.08 23.85
CA ALA A 55 -6.25 6.10 23.79
C ALA A 55 -6.25 5.12 24.98
N GLY A 56 -5.13 5.00 25.71
CA GLY A 56 -5.01 4.12 26.88
C GLY A 56 -4.96 2.62 26.56
N HIS A 57 -4.86 2.26 25.28
CA HIS A 57 -4.71 0.89 24.79
C HIS A 57 -3.71 0.86 23.62
N PRO A 58 -3.13 -0.31 23.27
CA PRO A 58 -2.32 -0.42 22.06
C PRO A 58 -3.12 -0.06 20.80
N CYS A 59 -2.50 0.71 19.89
CA CYS A 59 -3.12 1.11 18.63
C CYS A 59 -2.44 0.43 17.44
N ALA A 60 -3.22 0.08 16.42
CA ALA A 60 -2.70 -0.45 15.15
C ALA A 60 -3.00 0.54 14.01
N PRO A 61 -2.00 0.93 13.20
CA PRO A 61 -2.22 1.84 12.09
C PRO A 61 -2.84 1.12 10.89
N SER A 62 -3.37 1.89 9.93
CA SER A 62 -3.61 1.39 8.58
C SER A 62 -2.28 1.22 7.84
N ASP A 63 -2.28 0.44 6.76
CA ASP A 63 -1.10 0.28 5.87
C ASP A 63 -0.54 1.64 5.39
N VAL A 64 -1.41 2.60 5.05
CA VAL A 64 -1.00 3.94 4.60
C VAL A 64 -0.29 4.70 5.72
N VAL A 65 -0.87 4.70 6.92
CA VAL A 65 -0.27 5.38 8.08
C VAL A 65 1.02 4.71 8.53
N ASP A 66 1.08 3.38 8.44
CA ASP A 66 2.26 2.58 8.75
C ASP A 66 3.42 2.88 7.79
N GLN A 67 3.17 3.17 6.50
CA GLN A 67 4.26 3.60 5.60
C GLN A 67 4.86 4.95 5.98
N VAL A 68 4.04 5.89 6.47
CA VAL A 68 4.53 7.18 6.99
C VAL A 68 5.40 6.91 8.23
N TRP A 69 4.92 6.04 9.12
CA TRP A 69 5.65 5.69 10.35
C TRP A 69 6.97 4.99 10.06
N HIS A 70 6.98 3.99 9.16
CA HIS A 70 8.20 3.30 8.71
C HIS A 70 9.24 4.27 8.17
N LEU A 71 8.83 5.22 7.31
CA LEU A 71 9.76 6.21 6.82
C LEU A 71 10.29 7.07 7.97
N HIS A 72 9.44 7.51 8.91
CA HIS A 72 9.89 8.33 10.03
C HIS A 72 10.86 7.59 10.95
N LEU A 73 10.70 6.28 11.16
CA LEU A 73 11.65 5.46 11.91
C LEU A 73 13.06 5.47 11.29
N CYS A 74 13.17 5.63 9.96
CA CYS A 74 14.46 5.79 9.29
C CYS A 74 15.14 7.14 9.59
N TYR A 75 14.38 8.17 9.96
CA TYR A 75 14.87 9.48 10.39
C TYR A 75 15.08 9.47 11.91
N THR A 76 16.04 8.67 12.37
CA THR A 76 16.17 8.27 13.78
C THR A 76 16.27 9.44 14.76
N ARG A 77 16.97 10.54 14.40
CA ARG A 77 17.03 11.76 15.23
C ARG A 77 15.67 12.46 15.30
N SER A 78 15.02 12.66 14.16
CA SER A 78 13.67 13.24 14.11
C SER A 78 12.68 12.39 14.92
N TYR A 79 12.73 11.07 14.80
CA TYR A 79 11.80 10.18 15.46
C TYR A 79 12.07 10.01 16.96
N TRP A 80 13.28 9.60 17.35
CA TRP A 80 13.58 9.27 18.74
C TRP A 80 13.82 10.49 19.61
N ILE A 81 14.49 11.52 19.08
CA ILE A 81 14.85 12.71 19.83
C ILE A 81 13.73 13.74 19.72
N ARG A 82 13.46 14.27 18.51
CA ARG A 82 12.50 15.37 18.37
C ARG A 82 11.06 14.94 18.65
N LEU A 83 10.59 13.85 18.05
CA LEU A 83 9.21 13.40 18.24
C LEU A 83 9.06 12.73 19.61
N CYS A 84 9.66 11.57 19.85
CA CYS A 84 9.37 10.78 21.06
C CYS A 84 9.82 11.48 22.36
N ASN A 85 11.06 11.99 22.40
CA ASN A 85 11.58 12.59 23.63
C ASN A 85 11.09 14.03 23.83
N GLU A 86 11.30 14.92 22.86
CA GLU A 86 11.03 16.35 23.04
C GLU A 86 9.55 16.72 22.86
N THR A 87 8.86 16.12 21.89
CA THR A 87 7.45 16.47 21.57
C THR A 87 6.46 15.67 22.42
N LEU A 88 6.64 14.35 22.50
CA LEU A 88 5.68 13.45 23.15
C LEU A 88 5.98 13.20 24.62
N GLY A 89 7.26 13.27 25.03
CA GLY A 89 7.71 12.83 26.36
C GLY A 89 7.51 11.33 26.62
N GLN A 90 7.28 10.53 25.57
CA GLN A 90 7.03 9.10 25.66
C GLN A 90 7.55 8.36 24.44
N LYS A 91 7.92 7.09 24.63
CA LYS A 91 8.44 6.23 23.57
C LYS A 91 7.29 5.46 22.93
N ILE A 92 7.17 5.57 21.61
CA ILE A 92 6.30 4.71 20.81
C ILE A 92 7.23 3.74 20.07
N HIS A 93 6.99 2.44 20.20
CA HIS A 93 7.82 1.42 19.58
C HIS A 93 7.05 0.75 18.44
N HIS A 94 7.69 0.64 17.28
CA HIS A 94 7.22 -0.22 16.21
C HIS A 94 7.72 -1.65 16.45
N GLY A 95 6.90 -2.64 16.11
CA GLY A 95 7.23 -4.05 16.25
C GLY A 95 6.69 -4.86 15.08
N PRO A 96 7.48 -5.77 14.51
CA PRO A 96 6.99 -6.64 13.45
C PRO A 96 5.91 -7.60 13.98
N THR A 97 4.97 -7.99 13.11
CA THR A 97 4.06 -9.09 13.45
C THR A 97 4.84 -10.40 13.57
N ARG A 98 4.44 -11.24 14.55
CA ARG A 98 4.99 -12.61 14.66
C ARG A 98 4.32 -13.59 13.71
N GLY A 99 3.29 -13.14 12.99
CA GLY A 99 2.48 -13.97 12.11
C GLY A 99 1.60 -14.98 12.85
N GLY A 100 0.73 -15.63 12.10
CA GLY A 100 -0.22 -16.61 12.62
C GLY A 100 -1.59 -16.04 13.01
N ARG A 101 -2.49 -16.93 13.41
CA ARG A 101 -3.90 -16.60 13.67
C ARG A 101 -4.04 -15.67 14.89
N ASP A 102 -3.33 -15.97 15.97
CA ASP A 102 -3.46 -15.19 17.22
C ASP A 102 -2.95 -13.75 17.05
N GLU A 103 -1.86 -13.54 16.31
CA GLU A 103 -1.41 -12.19 15.92
C GLU A 103 -2.43 -11.48 15.03
N THR A 104 -3.06 -12.21 14.11
CA THR A 104 -4.10 -11.64 13.24
C THR A 104 -5.29 -11.17 14.07
N GLU A 105 -5.78 -11.99 15.01
CA GLU A 105 -6.88 -11.64 15.91
C GLU A 105 -6.52 -10.44 16.80
N LYS A 106 -5.30 -10.41 17.35
CA LYS A 106 -4.79 -9.29 18.15
C LYS A 106 -4.77 -7.97 17.36
N PHE A 107 -4.18 -7.96 16.17
CA PHE A 107 -4.11 -6.72 15.36
C PHE A 107 -5.47 -6.31 14.79
N THR A 108 -6.36 -7.28 14.54
CA THR A 108 -7.78 -7.01 14.20
C THR A 108 -8.44 -6.21 15.31
N ASP A 109 -8.35 -6.70 16.55
CA ASP A 109 -8.91 -6.05 17.74
C ASP A 109 -8.30 -4.65 17.96
N TRP A 110 -6.97 -4.52 17.91
CA TRP A 110 -6.30 -3.23 18.06
C TRP A 110 -6.69 -2.23 16.97
N TYR A 111 -6.83 -2.66 15.72
CA TYR A 111 -7.25 -1.80 14.63
C TYR A 111 -8.70 -1.32 14.81
N THR A 112 -9.60 -2.22 15.18
CA THR A 112 -10.99 -1.87 15.50
C THR A 112 -11.07 -0.86 16.65
N GLN A 113 -10.34 -1.11 17.76
CA GLN A 113 -10.29 -0.16 18.88
C GLN A 113 -9.67 1.18 18.47
N THR A 114 -8.66 1.17 17.60
CA THR A 114 -8.05 2.40 17.07
C THR A 114 -9.08 3.25 16.31
N LEU A 115 -9.90 2.63 15.44
CA LEU A 115 -10.98 3.33 14.73
C LEU A 115 -12.06 3.85 15.68
N SER A 116 -12.40 3.10 16.74
CA SER A 116 -13.33 3.56 17.76
C SER A 116 -12.79 4.77 18.52
N SER A 117 -11.53 4.72 18.96
CA SER A 117 -10.85 5.83 19.64
C SER A 117 -10.68 7.04 18.72
N TYR A 118 -10.42 6.83 17.43
CA TYR A 118 -10.42 7.88 16.42
C TYR A 118 -11.75 8.65 16.40
N LEU A 119 -12.87 7.93 16.30
CA LEU A 119 -14.20 8.54 16.26
C LEU A 119 -14.50 9.32 17.56
N VAL A 120 -14.13 8.78 18.72
CA VAL A 120 -14.34 9.44 20.02
C VAL A 120 -13.50 10.70 20.15
N VAL A 121 -12.24 10.66 19.71
CA VAL A 121 -11.29 11.78 19.89
C VAL A 121 -11.54 12.90 18.88
N PHE A 122 -11.75 12.55 17.61
CA PHE A 122 -11.83 13.52 16.51
C PHE A 122 -13.27 13.85 16.08
N GLY A 123 -14.27 13.09 16.56
CA GLY A 123 -15.69 13.33 16.26
C GLY A 123 -16.09 12.99 14.83
N GLU A 124 -15.20 12.39 14.05
CA GLU A 124 -15.43 12.00 12.65
C GLU A 124 -14.88 10.60 12.38
N THR A 125 -15.45 9.92 11.39
CA THR A 125 -14.88 8.69 10.86
C THR A 125 -13.75 9.02 9.88
N PRO A 126 -12.60 8.34 9.94
CA PRO A 126 -11.51 8.63 9.03
C PRO A 126 -11.86 8.26 7.58
N ALA A 127 -11.18 8.91 6.62
CA ALA A 127 -11.42 8.65 5.21
C ALA A 127 -10.98 7.22 4.81
N HIS A 128 -11.86 6.50 4.11
CA HIS A 128 -11.67 5.07 3.78
C HIS A 128 -10.45 4.75 2.91
N ASP A 129 -9.96 5.72 2.12
CA ASP A 129 -8.76 5.57 1.30
C ASP A 129 -7.46 5.58 2.13
N LEU A 130 -7.50 6.17 3.33
CA LEU A 130 -6.40 6.21 4.29
C LEU A 130 -6.59 5.17 5.41
N TRP A 131 -7.84 4.96 5.83
CA TRP A 131 -8.25 4.03 6.88
C TRP A 131 -9.31 3.07 6.35
N PRO A 132 -8.89 1.95 5.73
CA PRO A 132 -9.82 0.98 5.16
C PRO A 132 -10.71 0.35 6.24
N THR A 133 -11.86 -0.18 5.82
CA THR A 133 -12.71 -0.99 6.70
C THR A 133 -11.96 -2.26 7.12
N ILE A 134 -12.44 -2.92 8.18
CA ILE A 134 -11.78 -4.12 8.69
C ILE A 134 -11.74 -5.23 7.65
N GLU A 135 -12.78 -5.34 6.81
CA GLU A 135 -12.86 -6.35 5.74
C GLU A 135 -11.77 -6.13 4.69
N VAL A 136 -11.38 -4.88 4.43
CA VAL A 136 -10.31 -4.53 3.49
C VAL A 136 -8.94 -4.63 4.16
N TYR A 137 -8.84 -4.22 5.43
CA TYR A 137 -7.61 -4.32 6.22
C TYR A 137 -7.11 -5.77 6.33
N LEU A 138 -8.01 -6.73 6.56
CA LEU A 138 -7.68 -8.15 6.71
C LEU A 138 -7.42 -8.89 5.39
N GLN A 139 -7.55 -8.22 4.24
CA GLN A 139 -7.26 -8.86 2.97
C GLN A 139 -5.78 -9.17 2.86
N LYS A 140 -5.46 -10.40 2.41
CA LYS A 140 -4.08 -10.80 2.18
C LYS A 140 -3.47 -9.97 1.06
N LYS A 141 -2.52 -9.11 1.42
CA LYS A 141 -1.69 -8.37 0.49
C LYS A 141 -0.35 -9.09 0.27
N SER A 142 0.25 -8.87 -0.89
CA SER A 142 1.58 -9.40 -1.21
C SER A 142 2.37 -8.27 -1.86
N PHE A 143 3.41 -7.84 -1.17
CA PHE A 143 4.24 -6.73 -1.57
C PHE A 143 5.67 -7.22 -1.77
N GLN A 144 6.30 -6.69 -2.81
CA GLN A 144 7.70 -6.88 -3.11
C GLN A 144 8.22 -5.55 -3.62
N ARG A 145 9.45 -5.21 -3.23
CA ARG A 145 10.12 -4.05 -3.76
C ARG A 145 10.61 -4.34 -5.18
N VAL A 146 10.30 -3.45 -6.11
CA VAL A 146 10.62 -3.60 -7.53
C VAL A 146 11.25 -2.32 -8.06
N ASP A 147 12.29 -2.46 -8.89
CA ASP A 147 12.94 -1.34 -9.57
C ASP A 147 12.11 -0.95 -10.81
N THR A 148 11.40 0.16 -10.73
CA THR A 148 10.50 0.65 -11.79
C THR A 148 11.24 1.25 -13.00
N SER A 149 12.55 1.51 -12.89
CA SER A 149 13.36 1.90 -14.05
C SER A 149 13.65 0.72 -14.98
N LYS A 150 13.63 -0.51 -14.44
CA LYS A 150 13.90 -1.76 -15.17
C LYS A 150 12.66 -2.61 -15.41
N ASN A 151 11.61 -2.41 -14.61
CA ASN A 151 10.42 -3.27 -14.61
C ASN A 151 9.15 -2.45 -14.80
N LEU A 152 8.25 -2.93 -15.65
CA LEU A 152 6.92 -2.35 -15.81
C LEU A 152 5.94 -2.99 -14.82
N VAL A 153 5.35 -2.18 -13.94
CA VAL A 153 4.32 -2.63 -12.99
C VAL A 153 2.94 -2.28 -13.53
N LEU A 154 2.21 -3.29 -14.00
CA LEU A 154 0.85 -3.13 -14.54
C LEU A 154 -0.19 -3.77 -13.63
N SER A 155 -1.34 -3.11 -13.48
CA SER A 155 -2.47 -3.75 -12.83
C SER A 155 -2.97 -4.92 -13.67
N LYS A 156 -3.38 -6.01 -13.01
CA LYS A 156 -3.92 -7.20 -13.68
C LYS A 156 -5.14 -6.86 -14.53
N SER A 157 -5.96 -5.92 -14.10
CA SER A 157 -7.13 -5.45 -14.86
C SER A 157 -6.74 -4.71 -16.13
N ARG A 158 -5.77 -3.79 -16.07
CA ARG A 158 -5.28 -3.05 -17.25
C ARG A 158 -4.60 -3.99 -18.24
N LEU A 159 -3.80 -4.94 -17.77
CA LEU A 159 -3.18 -5.95 -18.62
C LEU A 159 -4.24 -6.80 -19.33
N VAL A 160 -5.25 -7.29 -18.61
CA VAL A 160 -6.34 -8.08 -19.21
C VAL A 160 -7.16 -7.25 -20.20
N ALA A 161 -7.44 -5.98 -19.90
CA ALA A 161 -8.15 -5.09 -20.82
C ALA A 161 -7.34 -4.86 -22.11
N ALA A 162 -6.04 -4.58 -21.97
CA ALA A 162 -5.14 -4.38 -23.11
C ALA A 162 -5.03 -5.64 -23.98
N VAL A 163 -4.80 -6.81 -23.37
CA VAL A 163 -4.73 -8.08 -24.11
C VAL A 163 -6.05 -8.35 -24.82
N THR A 164 -7.19 -8.25 -24.12
CA THR A 164 -8.51 -8.47 -24.73
C THR A 164 -8.75 -7.55 -25.95
N ALA A 165 -8.37 -6.27 -25.84
CA ALA A 165 -8.50 -5.32 -26.94
C ALA A 165 -7.63 -5.69 -28.15
N ILE A 166 -6.38 -6.12 -27.91
CA ILE A 166 -5.45 -6.58 -28.96
C ILE A 166 -5.98 -7.87 -29.62
N THR A 167 -6.47 -8.83 -28.84
CA THR A 167 -6.99 -10.08 -29.39
C THR A 167 -8.22 -9.83 -30.26
N LEU A 168 -9.11 -8.93 -29.83
CA LEU A 168 -10.32 -8.60 -30.59
C LEU A 168 -9.98 -7.86 -31.89
N SER A 169 -9.02 -6.92 -31.86
CA SER A 169 -8.60 -6.19 -33.07
C SER A 169 -7.91 -7.10 -34.09
N LEU A 170 -7.02 -7.99 -33.63
CA LEU A 170 -6.39 -9.01 -34.50
C LEU A 170 -7.42 -9.99 -35.06
N GLY A 171 -8.41 -10.40 -34.26
CA GLY A 171 -9.50 -11.26 -34.71
C GLY A 171 -10.33 -10.61 -35.82
N LEU A 172 -10.71 -9.34 -35.66
CA LEU A 172 -11.45 -8.58 -36.68
C LEU A 172 -10.65 -8.40 -37.98
N ALA A 173 -9.36 -8.06 -37.88
CA ALA A 173 -8.47 -7.95 -39.04
C ALA A 173 -8.31 -9.29 -39.78
N GLY A 174 -8.20 -10.39 -39.03
CA GLY A 174 -8.14 -11.74 -39.59
C GLY A 174 -9.40 -12.14 -40.36
N CYS A 175 -10.58 -11.84 -39.81
CA CYS A 175 -11.86 -12.05 -40.51
C CYS A 175 -11.96 -11.23 -41.80
N GLY A 176 -11.49 -9.98 -41.78
CA GLY A 176 -11.42 -9.14 -42.97
C GLY A 176 -10.58 -9.78 -44.07
N MET A 177 -9.39 -10.30 -43.73
CA MET A 177 -8.50 -10.97 -44.69
C MET A 177 -9.06 -12.28 -45.25
N ILE A 178 -9.79 -13.06 -44.44
CA ILE A 178 -10.50 -14.27 -44.91
C ILE A 178 -11.58 -13.92 -45.95
N ALA A 179 -12.22 -12.76 -45.83
CA ALA A 179 -13.25 -12.32 -46.79
C ALA A 179 -12.68 -11.90 -48.16
N VAL A 180 -11.37 -11.60 -48.27
CA VAL A 180 -10.74 -11.12 -49.52
C VAL A 180 -9.82 -12.15 -50.20
N ALA A 181 -9.34 -13.17 -49.48
CA ALA A 181 -8.35 -14.13 -50.00
C ALA A 181 -8.97 -15.50 -50.29
N SER A 182 -9.19 -15.81 -51.57
CA SER A 182 -9.81 -17.05 -52.05
C SER A 182 -8.91 -18.31 -52.01
N SER A 183 -7.70 -18.25 -51.44
CA SER A 183 -6.77 -19.41 -51.44
C SER A 183 -5.83 -19.57 -50.22
N THR A 184 -5.99 -18.83 -49.12
CA THR A 184 -5.11 -18.94 -47.92
C THR A 184 -5.84 -19.26 -46.62
N ILE A 185 -6.90 -20.07 -46.71
CA ILE A 185 -7.77 -20.47 -45.58
C ILE A 185 -7.06 -21.20 -44.40
N PRO A 186 -5.96 -21.99 -44.55
CA PRO A 186 -5.45 -22.77 -43.42
C PRO A 186 -4.81 -21.93 -42.31
N PHE A 187 -4.02 -20.92 -42.67
CA PHE A 187 -3.21 -20.18 -41.69
C PHE A 187 -4.03 -19.16 -40.90
N GLY A 188 -5.02 -18.52 -41.52
CA GLY A 188 -5.90 -17.55 -40.85
C GLY A 188 -6.78 -18.20 -39.78
N VAL A 189 -7.32 -19.39 -40.05
CA VAL A 189 -8.16 -20.13 -39.10
C VAL A 189 -7.34 -20.64 -37.91
N ILE A 190 -6.11 -21.11 -38.14
CA ILE A 190 -5.19 -21.51 -37.07
C ILE A 190 -4.83 -20.29 -36.20
N PHE A 191 -4.55 -19.14 -36.80
CA PHE A 191 -4.21 -17.93 -36.05
C PHE A 191 -5.37 -17.44 -35.16
N VAL A 192 -6.59 -17.39 -35.71
CA VAL A 192 -7.80 -17.05 -34.94
C VAL A 192 -8.07 -18.08 -33.84
N GLY A 193 -7.89 -19.37 -34.13
CA GLY A 193 -8.02 -20.45 -33.16
C GLY A 193 -7.02 -20.34 -32.00
N VAL A 194 -5.75 -20.02 -32.29
CA VAL A 194 -4.72 -19.81 -31.26
C VAL A 194 -5.03 -18.58 -30.41
N LEU A 195 -5.47 -17.46 -31.01
CA LEU A 195 -5.87 -16.27 -30.28
C LEU A 195 -7.08 -16.52 -29.36
N LEU A 196 -8.07 -17.30 -29.83
CA LEU A 196 -9.20 -17.73 -29.02
C LEU A 196 -8.78 -18.63 -27.87
N ILE A 197 -7.87 -19.60 -28.10
CA ILE A 197 -7.35 -20.48 -27.05
C ILE A 197 -6.59 -19.66 -26.00
N VAL A 198 -5.74 -18.71 -26.41
CA VAL A 198 -5.02 -17.82 -25.49
C VAL A 198 -6.01 -16.98 -24.66
N ALA A 199 -7.03 -16.40 -25.29
CA ALA A 199 -8.08 -15.66 -24.58
C ALA A 199 -8.86 -16.55 -23.58
N ILE A 200 -9.25 -17.76 -23.99
CA ILE A 200 -9.95 -18.73 -23.13
C ILE A 200 -9.06 -19.17 -21.96
N CYS A 201 -7.78 -19.45 -22.18
CA CYS A 201 -6.83 -19.78 -21.12
C CYS A 201 -6.67 -18.64 -20.11
N ILE A 202 -6.65 -17.39 -20.56
CA ILE A 202 -6.62 -16.21 -19.69
C ILE A 202 -7.91 -16.11 -18.86
N LEU A 203 -9.08 -16.39 -19.46
CA LEU A 203 -10.37 -16.36 -18.77
C LEU A 203 -10.54 -17.52 -17.76
N ILE A 204 -10.12 -18.74 -18.09
CA ILE A 204 -10.18 -19.90 -17.18
C ILE A 204 -9.26 -19.70 -15.96
N LYS A 205 -8.07 -19.13 -16.15
CA LYS A 205 -7.18 -18.75 -15.04
C LYS A 205 -7.81 -17.71 -14.12
N LYS A 206 -8.71 -16.87 -14.65
CA LYS A 206 -9.49 -15.89 -13.89
C LYS A 206 -10.54 -16.58 -13.00
N ASN A 207 -11.16 -17.66 -13.49
CA ASN A 207 -12.22 -18.38 -12.77
C ASN A 207 -11.69 -19.39 -11.73
N LYS A 208 -10.50 -19.96 -11.93
CA LYS A 208 -9.85 -20.87 -10.95
C LYS A 208 -9.27 -20.17 -9.71
N LYS A 209 -9.41 -18.85 -9.57
CA LYS A 209 -8.98 -18.12 -8.37
C LYS A 209 -10.00 -18.10 -7.22
N GLY A 210 -11.07 -18.89 -7.32
CA GLY A 210 -11.97 -19.19 -6.20
C GLY A 210 -11.88 -20.67 -5.80
N GLY A 211 -10.96 -21.02 -4.91
CA GLY A 211 -10.87 -22.35 -4.31
C GLY A 211 -9.86 -22.35 -3.14
N PRO A 212 -10.21 -22.91 -1.96
CA PRO A 212 -9.48 -22.67 -0.71
C PRO A 212 -8.18 -23.48 -0.68
N GLY A 213 -7.05 -22.80 -0.53
CA GLY A 213 -5.73 -23.43 -0.53
C GLY A 213 -4.87 -23.00 0.65
N GLY A 214 -4.98 -23.76 1.76
CA GLY A 214 -3.93 -24.06 2.74
C GLY A 214 -3.36 -22.94 3.64
N PRO A 215 -2.91 -23.26 4.87
CA PRO A 215 -2.41 -22.27 5.83
C PRO A 215 -1.02 -21.81 5.42
N GLY A 216 -0.94 -20.89 4.47
CA GLY A 216 0.28 -20.27 4.01
C GLY A 216 0.54 -18.95 4.74
N GLY A 217 1.31 -19.03 5.83
CA GLY A 217 2.04 -17.97 6.52
C GLY A 217 1.56 -16.54 6.29
N CYS A 218 0.83 -16.01 7.26
CA CYS A 218 0.60 -14.57 7.42
C CYS A 218 1.92 -13.96 7.92
N GLY A 219 2.68 -13.36 7.02
CA GLY A 219 3.80 -12.50 7.34
C GLY A 219 3.73 -11.30 6.42
N GLY A 220 3.19 -10.19 6.93
CA GLY A 220 3.47 -8.89 6.33
C GLY A 220 4.98 -8.70 6.45
N SER A 221 5.69 -8.74 5.32
CA SER A 221 7.10 -8.43 5.28
C SER A 221 7.27 -6.97 5.68
N CYS A 222 7.63 -6.73 6.93
CA CYS A 222 8.10 -5.45 7.41
C CYS A 222 9.44 -5.11 6.74
N GLY A 223 9.55 -3.88 6.23
CA GLY A 223 10.81 -3.20 5.91
C GLY A 223 11.74 -3.89 4.92
N SER A 224 11.71 -3.46 3.66
CA SER A 224 12.90 -3.56 2.79
C SER A 224 13.54 -2.18 2.72
N ASP A 225 14.26 -1.82 3.78
CA ASP A 225 15.07 -0.60 3.85
C ASP A 225 16.13 -0.66 2.77
N SER A 226 15.90 0.08 1.70
CA SER A 226 16.91 0.34 0.68
C SER A 226 16.72 1.75 0.16
N GLY A 227 17.18 2.71 0.96
CA GLY A 227 17.26 4.11 0.60
C GLY A 227 18.30 4.81 1.46
N CYS A 228 19.56 4.72 1.03
CA CYS A 228 20.70 5.56 1.42
C CYS A 228 20.77 5.98 2.91
N GLY A 229 20.85 5.03 3.83
CA GLY A 229 21.30 5.32 5.20
C GLY A 229 22.82 5.29 5.25
N GLY A 230 23.47 6.45 5.12
CA GLY A 230 24.89 6.59 5.44
C GLY A 230 25.08 6.74 6.95
N CYS A 231 26.08 6.06 7.53
CA CYS A 231 26.49 6.30 8.90
C CYS A 231 27.40 7.54 8.97
N GLY A 232 26.88 8.64 9.50
CA GLY A 232 27.70 9.75 10.00
C GLY A 232 27.76 9.64 11.52
N GLY A 233 28.93 9.35 12.07
CA GLY A 233 29.16 9.49 13.51
C GLY A 233 29.23 10.96 13.87
N ASP A 234 28.64 11.32 15.01
CA ASP A 234 28.84 12.62 15.66
C ASP A 234 30.27 12.73 16.20
#